data_AF-A0A7X7BYW4-F1
#
_entry.id   AF-A0A7X7BYW4-F1
#
_cell.length_a   1.000
_cell.length_b   1.000
_cell.length_c   1.000
_cell.angle_alpha   90.00
_cell.angle_beta   90.00
_cell.angle_gamma   90.00
#
_symmetry.space_group_name_H-M   'P 1'
#
loop_
_entity.id
_entity.type
_entity.pdbx_description
1 polymer ?
#
loop_
_entity_poly.entity_id
_entity_poly.type
_entity_poly.pdbx_seq_one_letter_code
_entity_poly.pdbx_strand_id
1 'polypeptide(L)'
;MNIIKHCKCCVVQFVAHRMATLYCSKACNAKATRVRKKKNLEKEYQELQDDIELSQETTAAPAEFLSPSQAAILLGVSRATIYRYALAGTIKAVQFRGLTIIRKSDIEKAFDNAPDYKKRPSFSKKKEDSEYYTTSEISEKYHIRRKAILARCERFNIPKVYEGRNTFFKKAYVDAHFAELIEEIDLANYYTTQQIMEKFNMSKPNVLTFVYRNNIPRINRGKLVYYSKVHIDNYKRKGEDVDANWYSYDEIKEMYGLSMDQISYHIRHENIKTEKRGKFTMIFRSEFDEIVIKGKFANVERDPETGRFNFENKPKLIPRTKTDKAKVPDTPDGYFSTEDISKKYSINVRHVQKITREARIPKISLGGFNFFEIPSALALFGATQLQDGVKEWITPEEMEKQYDMTPVARRSFTHRHNIPSKVEFGKIFYSKTHIDKVKHLDFKGKENYYSVQEVMDKYGLSKDMVFYYSNKKKVTKARCGLQVYLLKSEIDQFMVERATKDEMPPLNET
;
A
#
# COMPACT_ATOMS: atom_id res chain seq x y z
N MET A 1 14.36 20.97 31.19
CA MET A 1 15.40 20.91 32.24
C MET A 1 16.44 19.88 31.81
N ASN A 2 17.69 20.29 31.63
CA ASN A 2 18.78 19.41 31.19
C ASN A 2 19.72 19.15 32.38
N ILE A 3 19.93 17.89 32.75
CA ILE A 3 20.69 17.50 33.94
C ILE A 3 21.91 16.69 33.47
N ILE A 4 23.12 17.09 33.87
CA ILE A 4 24.34 16.33 33.57
C ILE A 4 24.44 15.18 34.59
N LYS A 5 24.53 13.94 34.11
CA LYS A 5 24.63 12.72 34.94
C LYS A 5 25.72 11.80 34.43
N HIS A 6 26.22 10.91 35.28
CA HIS A 6 27.13 9.84 34.90
C HIS A 6 26.36 8.53 34.68
N CYS A 7 26.66 7.80 33.60
CA CYS A 7 25.98 6.56 33.30
C CYS A 7 26.37 5.45 34.29
N LYS A 8 25.39 4.77 34.92
CA LYS A 8 25.67 3.64 35.82
C LYS A 8 26.32 2.41 35.15
N CYS A 9 26.37 2.35 33.82
CA CYS A 9 26.93 1.23 33.06
C CYS A 9 28.32 1.50 32.49
N CYS A 10 28.58 2.70 31.95
CA CYS A 10 29.86 3.04 31.32
C CYS A 10 30.58 4.22 31.99
N VAL A 11 29.99 4.81 33.04
CA VAL A 11 30.54 5.92 33.85
C VAL A 11 30.74 7.24 33.08
N VAL A 12 30.48 7.26 31.76
CA VAL A 12 30.55 8.47 30.93
C VAL A 12 29.46 9.48 31.30
N GLN A 13 29.81 10.77 31.28
CA GLN A 13 28.88 11.89 31.46
C GLN A 13 27.91 12.01 30.28
N PHE A 14 26.63 12.25 30.55
CA PHE A 14 25.60 12.44 29.54
C PHE A 14 24.52 13.42 30.01
N VAL A 15 23.80 14.01 29.06
CA VAL A 15 22.70 14.93 29.32
C VAL A 15 21.39 14.14 29.45
N ALA A 16 20.76 14.22 30.62
CA ALA A 16 19.49 13.62 30.95
C ALA A 16 18.35 14.66 30.91
N HIS A 17 17.24 14.31 30.27
CA HIS A 17 16.04 15.17 30.22
C HIS A 17 14.98 14.80 31.28
N ARG A 18 15.15 13.69 32.00
CA ARG A 18 14.29 13.27 33.11
C ARG A 18 15.12 12.87 34.31
N MET A 19 14.61 13.07 35.52
CA MET A 19 15.32 12.65 36.74
C MET A 19 15.52 11.13 36.83
N ALA A 20 14.61 10.33 36.27
CA ALA A 20 14.67 8.87 36.32
C ALA A 20 15.69 8.22 35.34
N THR A 21 16.29 8.97 34.40
CA THR A 21 17.24 8.37 33.45
C THR A 21 18.60 8.12 34.11
N LEU A 22 19.01 6.86 34.15
CA LEU A 22 20.24 6.38 34.80
C LEU A 22 21.37 6.00 33.81
N TYR A 23 21.05 5.92 32.52
CA TYR A 23 21.98 5.43 31.49
C TYR A 23 22.02 6.37 30.29
N CYS A 24 23.20 6.48 29.67
CA CYS A 24 23.41 7.37 28.51
C CYS A 24 22.73 6.88 27.23
N SER A 25 22.41 5.58 27.13
CA SER A 25 21.79 4.99 25.95
C SER A 25 20.97 3.74 26.28
N LYS A 26 20.09 3.35 25.34
CA LYS A 26 19.35 2.07 25.41
C LYS A 26 20.29 0.87 25.49
N ALA A 27 21.45 0.92 24.84
CA ALA A 27 22.47 -0.13 24.88
C ALA A 27 23.06 -0.30 26.29
N CYS A 28 23.40 0.80 26.97
CA CYS A 28 23.88 0.76 28.35
C CYS A 28 22.80 0.25 29.34
N ASN A 29 21.54 0.62 29.14
CA ASN A 29 20.43 0.10 29.95
C ASN A 29 20.23 -1.42 29.75
N ALA A 30 20.30 -1.90 28.49
CA ALA A 30 20.19 -3.32 28.18
C ALA A 30 21.37 -4.12 28.78
N LYS A 31 22.59 -3.59 28.70
CA LYS A 31 23.79 -4.19 29.29
C LYS A 31 23.67 -4.30 30.82
N ALA A 32 23.26 -3.23 31.50
CA ALA A 32 23.05 -3.25 32.96
C ALA A 32 21.96 -4.25 33.37
N THR A 33 20.86 -4.33 32.61
CA THR A 33 19.77 -5.29 32.85
C THR A 33 20.24 -6.74 32.71
N ARG A 34 21.06 -7.04 31.69
CA ARG A 34 21.64 -8.38 31.47
C ARG A 34 22.59 -8.78 32.61
N VAL A 35 23.43 -7.86 33.07
CA VAL A 35 24.34 -8.11 34.21
C VAL A 35 23.56 -8.39 35.49
N ARG A 36 22.49 -7.62 35.78
CA ARG A 36 21.64 -7.85 36.96
C ARG A 36 20.95 -9.22 36.92
N LYS A 37 20.40 -9.61 35.76
CA LYS A 37 19.80 -10.95 35.59
C LYS A 37 20.81 -12.07 35.81
N LYS A 38 22.04 -11.93 35.30
CA LYS A 38 23.11 -12.91 35.50
C LYS A 38 23.47 -13.07 36.98
N LYS A 39 23.65 -11.96 37.71
CA LYS A 39 23.93 -12.00 39.15
C LYS A 39 22.81 -12.61 39.98
N ASN A 40 21.55 -12.36 39.62
CA ASN A 40 20.41 -12.97 40.31
C ASN A 40 20.39 -14.49 40.11
N LEU A 41 20.64 -14.97 38.89
CA LEU A 41 20.75 -16.40 38.62
C LEU A 41 21.92 -17.03 39.38
N GLU A 42 23.10 -16.40 39.38
CA GLU A 42 24.26 -16.91 40.14
C GLU A 42 23.95 -17.05 41.63
N LYS A 43 23.22 -16.11 42.24
CA LYS A 43 22.77 -16.21 43.63
C LYS A 43 21.77 -17.35 43.86
N GLU A 44 20.80 -17.50 42.97
CA GLU A 44 19.81 -18.58 43.02
C GLU A 44 20.49 -19.96 42.91
N TYR A 45 21.52 -20.09 42.08
CA TYR A 45 22.34 -21.31 42.00
C TYR A 45 23.16 -21.56 43.28
N GLN A 46 23.69 -20.50 43.90
CA GLN A 46 24.45 -20.60 45.14
C GLN A 46 23.55 -21.07 46.30
N GLU A 47 22.37 -20.48 46.45
CA GLU A 47 21.37 -20.85 47.45
C GLU A 47 20.94 -22.32 47.29
N LEU A 48 20.74 -22.78 46.05
CA LEU A 48 20.45 -24.18 45.76
C LEU A 48 21.61 -25.14 46.09
N GLN A 49 22.86 -24.69 45.95
CA GLN A 49 24.03 -25.51 46.33
C GLN A 49 24.14 -25.64 47.84
N ASP A 50 23.96 -24.53 48.57
CA ASP A 50 24.02 -24.51 50.04
C ASP A 50 22.91 -25.43 50.64
N ASP A 51 21.71 -25.44 50.06
CA ASP A 51 20.60 -26.35 50.45
C ASP A 51 20.93 -27.84 50.21
N ILE A 52 21.67 -28.15 49.15
CA ILE A 52 22.09 -29.52 48.81
C ILE A 52 23.17 -30.00 49.79
N GLU A 53 24.14 -29.16 50.12
CA GLU A 53 25.23 -29.49 51.05
C GLU A 53 24.67 -29.76 52.47
N LEU A 54 23.71 -28.95 52.93
CA LEU A 54 23.03 -29.15 54.22
C LEU A 54 22.24 -30.48 54.29
N SER A 55 21.79 -30.99 53.14
CA SER A 55 21.02 -32.24 53.04
C SER A 55 21.88 -33.51 53.04
N GLN A 56 23.18 -33.40 52.76
CA GLN A 56 24.08 -34.56 52.64
C GLN A 56 24.63 -35.08 53.98
N GLU A 57 24.53 -34.31 55.06
CA GLU A 57 25.05 -34.70 56.39
C GLU A 57 24.17 -35.75 57.12
N THR A 58 23.02 -36.13 56.57
CA THR A 58 22.07 -37.07 57.22
C THR A 58 21.75 -38.30 56.38
N THR A 59 22.74 -39.15 56.03
CA THR A 59 22.41 -40.55 55.69
C THR A 59 23.42 -41.55 56.25
N ALA A 60 22.99 -42.18 57.35
CA ALA A 60 23.56 -43.39 57.91
C ALA A 60 23.21 -44.61 57.03
N ALA A 61 24.22 -45.47 56.80
CA ALA A 61 24.20 -46.86 56.33
C ALA A 61 23.43 -47.23 55.03
N PRO A 62 23.99 -48.11 54.18
CA PRO A 62 23.28 -48.60 52.99
C PRO A 62 22.15 -49.53 53.40
N ALA A 63 20.91 -49.02 53.40
CA ALA A 63 19.73 -49.85 53.59
C ALA A 63 19.61 -50.85 52.42
N GLU A 64 19.53 -52.15 52.75
CA GLU A 64 19.29 -53.24 51.79
C GLU A 64 17.98 -53.04 50.98
N PHE A 65 17.05 -52.30 51.58
CA PHE A 65 15.76 -51.91 51.03
C PHE A 65 15.74 -50.40 50.77
N LEU A 66 15.42 -50.03 49.54
CA LEU A 66 15.39 -48.65 49.06
C LEU A 66 13.96 -48.21 48.82
N SER A 67 13.64 -47.00 49.26
CA SER A 67 12.44 -46.29 48.78
C SER A 67 12.61 -45.86 47.31
N PRO A 68 11.53 -45.60 46.56
CA PRO A 68 11.61 -45.09 45.20
C PRO A 68 12.41 -43.78 45.08
N SER A 69 12.41 -42.96 46.15
CA SER A 69 13.20 -41.73 46.22
C SER A 69 14.70 -42.03 46.36
N GLN A 70 15.08 -42.99 47.23
CA GLN A 70 16.47 -43.40 47.38
C GLN A 70 16.99 -44.14 46.14
N ALA A 71 16.18 -45.01 45.52
CA ALA A 71 16.52 -45.68 44.26
C ALA A 71 16.67 -44.69 43.10
N ALA A 72 15.87 -43.62 43.08
CA ALA A 72 15.99 -42.53 42.12
C ALA A 72 17.33 -41.79 42.26
N ILE A 73 17.75 -41.49 43.50
CA ILE A 73 19.05 -40.88 43.79
C ILE A 73 20.19 -41.80 43.35
N LEU A 74 20.11 -43.09 43.68
CA LEU A 74 21.14 -44.08 43.33
C LEU A 74 21.35 -44.21 41.81
N LEU A 75 20.26 -44.21 41.04
CA LEU A 75 20.31 -44.34 39.57
C LEU A 75 20.45 -42.99 38.83
N GLY A 76 20.43 -41.86 39.54
CA GLY A 76 20.45 -40.52 38.94
C GLY A 76 19.23 -40.22 38.06
N VAL A 77 18.06 -40.79 38.37
CA VAL A 77 16.80 -40.61 37.61
C VAL A 77 15.72 -39.99 38.49
N SER A 78 14.63 -39.50 37.88
CA SER A 78 13.51 -38.96 38.66
C SER A 78 12.69 -40.07 39.34
N ARG A 79 12.08 -39.76 40.50
CA ARG A 79 11.15 -40.65 41.22
C ARG A 79 10.07 -41.24 40.32
N ALA A 80 9.54 -40.44 39.40
CA ALA A 80 8.53 -40.87 38.43
C ALA A 80 9.06 -41.94 37.46
N THR A 81 10.35 -41.89 37.11
CA THR A 81 11.00 -42.87 36.24
C THR A 81 11.15 -44.22 36.93
N ILE A 82 11.46 -44.24 38.24
CA ILE A 82 11.46 -45.46 39.04
C ILE A 82 10.08 -46.13 39.05
N TYR A 83 9.00 -45.37 39.24
CA TYR A 83 7.65 -45.92 39.15
C TYR A 83 7.32 -46.47 37.76
N ARG A 84 7.80 -45.81 36.68
CA ARG A 84 7.66 -46.34 35.31
C ARG A 84 8.45 -47.64 35.13
N TYR A 85 9.64 -47.75 35.70
CA TYR A 85 10.45 -48.97 35.66
C TYR A 85 9.82 -50.12 36.44
N ALA A 86 9.21 -49.83 37.59
CA ALA A 86 8.43 -50.80 38.36
C ALA A 86 7.19 -51.27 37.59
N LEU A 87 6.44 -50.35 36.97
CA LEU A 87 5.27 -50.67 36.15
C LEU A 87 5.63 -51.50 34.91
N ALA A 88 6.74 -51.17 34.24
CA ALA A 88 7.24 -51.91 33.09
C ALA A 88 7.87 -53.27 33.48
N GLY A 89 8.02 -53.56 34.77
CA GLY A 89 8.65 -54.79 35.27
C GLY A 89 10.17 -54.85 35.12
N THR A 90 10.81 -53.75 34.68
CA THR A 90 12.27 -53.67 34.51
C THR A 90 13.03 -53.72 35.84
N ILE A 91 12.46 -53.16 36.91
CA ILE A 91 12.98 -53.26 38.27
C ILE A 91 11.87 -53.88 39.12
N LYS A 92 12.16 -54.97 39.84
CA LYS A 92 11.18 -55.58 40.74
C LYS A 92 10.98 -54.68 41.96
N ALA A 93 9.71 -54.38 42.24
CA ALA A 93 9.30 -53.58 43.38
C ALA A 93 8.08 -54.22 44.04
N VAL A 94 7.97 -54.09 45.37
CA VAL A 94 6.79 -54.53 46.13
C VAL A 94 6.04 -53.32 46.62
N GLN A 95 4.75 -53.25 46.30
CA GLN A 95 3.85 -52.20 46.77
C GLN A 95 3.02 -52.71 47.95
N PHE A 96 3.24 -52.13 49.12
CA PHE A 96 2.37 -52.22 50.29
C PHE A 96 1.37 -51.06 50.30
N ARG A 97 0.38 -51.10 51.20
CA ARG A 97 -0.56 -49.99 51.39
C ARG A 97 0.20 -48.72 51.83
N GLY A 98 0.41 -47.79 50.89
CA GLY A 98 1.09 -46.51 51.14
C GLY A 98 2.61 -46.53 51.03
N LEU A 99 3.24 -47.67 50.72
CA LEU A 99 4.70 -47.80 50.66
C LEU A 99 5.13 -48.66 49.47
N THR A 100 6.18 -48.25 48.76
CA THR A 100 6.83 -49.07 47.74
C THR A 100 8.26 -49.31 48.17
N ILE A 101 8.73 -50.55 48.10
CA ILE A 101 10.09 -50.93 48.49
C ILE A 101 10.75 -51.65 47.31
N ILE A 102 12.01 -51.32 47.06
CA ILE A 102 12.86 -51.90 46.03
C ILE A 102 14.08 -52.50 46.73
N ARG A 103 14.40 -53.77 46.46
CA ARG A 103 15.63 -54.36 46.95
C ARG A 103 16.80 -53.87 46.11
N LYS A 104 17.91 -53.53 46.74
CA LYS A 104 19.13 -53.14 46.01
C LYS A 104 19.59 -54.23 45.02
N SER A 105 19.49 -55.50 45.43
CA SER A 105 19.83 -56.65 44.59
C SER A 105 18.94 -56.80 43.35
N ASP A 106 17.68 -56.35 43.39
CA ASP A 106 16.80 -56.39 42.21
C ASP A 106 17.11 -55.26 41.22
N ILE A 107 17.73 -54.17 41.68
CA ILE A 107 18.30 -53.14 40.79
C ILE A 107 19.55 -53.69 40.11
N GLU A 108 20.44 -54.35 40.86
CA GLU A 108 21.64 -54.99 40.31
C GLU A 108 21.30 -56.06 39.26
N LYS A 109 20.32 -56.94 39.54
CA LYS A 109 19.81 -57.92 38.57
C LYS A 109 19.23 -57.31 37.30
N ALA A 110 18.73 -56.08 37.36
CA ALA A 110 18.22 -55.39 36.17
C ALA A 110 19.36 -54.99 35.21
N PHE A 111 20.57 -54.77 35.74
CA PHE A 111 21.78 -54.58 34.92
C PHE A 111 22.29 -55.91 34.37
N ASP A 112 22.28 -56.98 35.19
CA ASP A 112 22.72 -58.30 34.75
C ASP A 112 21.84 -58.89 33.64
N ASN A 113 20.52 -58.62 33.68
CA ASN A 113 19.54 -59.06 32.69
C ASN A 113 19.14 -57.96 31.69
N ALA A 114 19.98 -56.94 31.51
CA ALA A 114 19.65 -55.81 30.65
C ALA A 114 19.48 -56.25 29.18
N PRO A 115 18.42 -55.80 28.49
CA PRO A 115 18.29 -56.04 27.06
C PRO A 115 19.40 -55.31 26.29
N ASP A 116 19.75 -55.82 25.11
CA ASP A 116 20.74 -55.20 24.22
C ASP A 116 20.49 -53.70 24.05
N TYR A 117 21.58 -52.93 24.10
CA TYR A 117 21.52 -51.48 24.02
C TYR A 117 20.91 -51.02 22.69
N LYS A 118 19.65 -50.58 22.72
CA LYS A 118 18.99 -49.98 21.56
C LYS A 118 19.44 -48.53 21.42
N LYS A 119 20.28 -48.25 20.41
CA LYS A 119 20.62 -46.88 20.00
C LYS A 119 19.32 -46.11 19.76
N ARG A 120 19.15 -44.96 20.42
CA ARG A 120 17.99 -44.09 20.18
C ARG A 120 17.94 -43.80 18.68
N PRO A 121 16.80 -44.01 17.98
CA PRO A 121 16.73 -43.73 16.56
C PRO A 121 17.17 -42.27 16.36
N SER A 122 18.21 -42.05 15.57
CA SER A 122 18.54 -40.70 15.13
C SER A 122 17.31 -40.18 14.40
N PHE A 123 16.85 -38.99 14.77
CA PHE A 123 15.69 -38.33 14.16
C PHE A 123 15.78 -38.24 12.62
N SER A 124 16.98 -38.39 12.07
CA SER A 124 17.22 -38.65 10.66
C SER A 124 17.13 -40.16 10.35
N LYS A 125 15.93 -40.70 10.21
CA LYS A 125 15.73 -41.85 9.32
C LYS A 125 15.31 -41.27 7.97
N LYS A 126 16.15 -41.45 6.94
CA LYS A 126 15.75 -41.26 5.53
C LYS A 126 14.44 -42.05 5.36
N LYS A 127 13.33 -41.36 5.11
CA LYS A 127 12.08 -42.03 4.73
C LYS A 127 12.35 -42.76 3.41
N GLU A 128 12.00 -44.04 3.37
CA GLU A 128 11.89 -44.83 2.14
C GLU A 128 11.08 -44.06 1.09
N ASP A 129 11.34 -44.34 -0.19
CA ASP A 129 10.78 -43.63 -1.35
C ASP A 129 9.26 -43.45 -1.25
N SER A 130 8.84 -42.34 -0.65
CA SER A 130 7.46 -41.94 -0.55
C SER A 130 6.92 -41.68 -1.96
N GLU A 131 5.79 -42.27 -2.33
CA GLU A 131 5.06 -41.98 -3.58
C GLU A 131 4.52 -40.54 -3.66
N TYR A 132 4.70 -39.78 -2.58
CA TYR A 132 4.23 -38.41 -2.43
C TYR A 132 5.40 -37.45 -2.31
N TYR A 133 5.24 -36.28 -2.93
CA TYR A 133 6.07 -35.12 -2.66
C TYR A 133 5.50 -34.29 -1.52
N THR A 134 6.40 -33.79 -0.67
CA THR A 134 6.10 -32.65 0.20
C THR A 134 6.12 -31.34 -0.58
N THR A 135 5.38 -30.34 -0.12
CA THR A 135 5.50 -28.97 -0.67
C THR A 135 6.92 -28.40 -0.70
N SER A 136 7.83 -28.84 0.19
CA SER A 136 9.24 -28.41 0.17
C SER A 136 9.99 -29.06 -0.99
N GLU A 137 9.83 -30.37 -1.17
CA GLU A 137 10.43 -31.12 -2.28
C GLU A 137 9.98 -30.58 -3.65
N ILE A 138 8.69 -30.24 -3.81
CA ILE A 138 8.20 -29.61 -5.06
C ILE A 138 8.85 -28.22 -5.24
N SER A 139 9.01 -27.46 -4.16
CA SER A 139 9.65 -26.14 -4.21
C SER A 139 11.12 -26.24 -4.62
N GLU A 140 11.82 -27.27 -4.17
CA GLU A 140 13.23 -27.51 -4.49
C GLU A 140 13.39 -28.02 -5.92
N LYS A 141 12.60 -29.03 -6.33
CA LYS A 141 12.66 -29.64 -7.67
C LYS A 141 12.29 -28.67 -8.79
N TYR A 142 11.25 -27.86 -8.61
CA TYR A 142 10.73 -26.98 -9.66
C TYR A 142 11.11 -25.50 -9.49
N HIS A 143 11.82 -25.15 -8.42
CA HIS A 143 12.21 -23.76 -8.09
C HIS A 143 11.03 -22.76 -8.03
N ILE A 144 9.87 -23.21 -7.53
CA ILE A 144 8.64 -22.42 -7.42
C ILE A 144 8.33 -22.13 -5.95
N ARG A 145 7.78 -20.95 -5.66
CA ARG A 145 7.33 -20.60 -4.31
C ARG A 145 6.13 -21.43 -3.88
N ARG A 146 6.07 -21.83 -2.60
CA ARG A 146 4.94 -22.57 -1.98
C ARG A 146 3.53 -22.11 -2.41
N LYS A 147 3.26 -20.80 -2.41
CA LYS A 147 1.95 -20.25 -2.81
C LYS A 147 1.59 -20.58 -4.26
N ALA A 148 2.56 -20.52 -5.17
CA ALA A 148 2.35 -20.84 -6.58
C ALA A 148 2.19 -22.35 -6.81
N ILE A 149 2.84 -23.20 -6.00
CA ILE A 149 2.60 -24.65 -6.00
C ILE A 149 1.14 -24.94 -5.64
N LEU A 150 0.65 -24.41 -4.52
CA LEU A 150 -0.73 -24.63 -4.09
C LEU A 150 -1.76 -24.13 -5.11
N ALA A 151 -1.55 -22.93 -5.66
CA ALA A 151 -2.43 -22.38 -6.70
C ALA A 151 -2.38 -23.18 -8.02
N ARG A 152 -1.23 -23.81 -8.35
CA ARG A 152 -1.13 -24.69 -9.52
C ARG A 152 -1.82 -26.03 -9.25
N CYS A 153 -1.62 -26.63 -8.08
CA CYS A 153 -2.33 -27.83 -7.66
C CYS A 153 -3.86 -27.63 -7.62
N GLU A 154 -4.34 -26.45 -7.21
CA GLU A 154 -5.77 -26.10 -7.25
C GLU A 154 -6.30 -25.96 -8.69
N ARG A 155 -5.54 -25.32 -9.59
CA ARG A 155 -5.95 -25.18 -11.00
C ARG A 155 -6.05 -26.49 -11.75
N PHE A 156 -5.14 -27.44 -11.47
CA PHE A 156 -5.13 -28.76 -12.10
C PHE A 156 -5.85 -29.83 -11.28
N ASN A 157 -6.56 -29.45 -10.20
CA ASN A 157 -7.29 -30.36 -9.32
C ASN A 157 -6.47 -31.56 -8.81
N ILE A 158 -5.19 -31.33 -8.47
CA ILE A 158 -4.32 -32.38 -7.93
C ILE A 158 -4.77 -32.71 -6.49
N PRO A 159 -5.08 -33.99 -6.17
CA PRO A 159 -5.53 -34.39 -4.85
C PRO A 159 -4.52 -34.03 -3.75
N LYS A 160 -5.04 -33.40 -2.68
CA LYS A 160 -4.27 -33.01 -1.49
C LYS A 160 -4.43 -34.08 -0.42
N VAL A 161 -3.33 -34.70 0.01
CA VAL A 161 -3.31 -35.61 1.16
C VAL A 161 -2.72 -34.87 2.37
N TYR A 162 -3.38 -34.93 3.51
CA TYR A 162 -2.95 -34.26 4.74
C TYR A 162 -2.38 -35.28 5.72
N GLU A 163 -1.12 -35.09 6.13
CA GLU A 163 -0.56 -35.78 7.31
C GLU A 163 -0.19 -34.71 8.34
N GLY A 164 -1.04 -34.56 9.36
CA GLY A 164 -0.91 -33.53 10.38
C GLY A 164 -1.01 -32.11 9.79
N ARG A 165 0.06 -31.31 9.92
CA ARG A 165 0.14 -29.93 9.39
C ARG A 165 0.69 -29.85 7.96
N ASN A 166 1.21 -30.95 7.42
CA ASN A 166 1.87 -30.99 6.12
C ASN A 166 0.91 -31.46 5.04
N THR A 167 1.11 -30.93 3.82
CA THR A 167 0.33 -31.30 2.63
C THR A 167 1.24 -32.04 1.66
N PHE A 168 0.72 -33.16 1.17
CA PHE A 168 1.40 -34.10 0.29
C PHE A 168 0.65 -34.21 -1.03
N PHE A 169 1.41 -34.43 -2.11
CA PHE A 169 0.89 -34.57 -3.47
C PHE A 169 1.53 -35.78 -4.12
N LYS A 170 0.75 -36.57 -4.86
CA LYS A 170 1.28 -37.74 -5.59
C LYS A 170 2.30 -37.31 -6.64
N LYS A 171 3.48 -37.95 -6.66
CA LYS A 171 4.59 -37.61 -7.56
C LYS A 171 4.18 -37.58 -9.04
N ALA A 172 3.46 -38.60 -9.51
CA ALA A 172 3.04 -38.72 -10.91
C ALA A 172 2.23 -37.51 -11.43
N TYR A 173 1.27 -37.03 -10.64
CA TYR A 173 0.44 -35.88 -11.03
C TYR A 173 1.21 -34.57 -10.98
N VAL A 174 2.10 -34.41 -10.00
CA VAL A 174 2.96 -33.23 -9.90
C VAL A 174 3.89 -33.19 -11.12
N ASP A 175 4.55 -34.30 -11.44
CA ASP A 175 5.53 -34.34 -12.52
C ASP A 175 4.88 -34.04 -13.88
N ALA A 176 3.69 -34.57 -14.15
CA ALA A 176 2.95 -34.29 -15.38
C ALA A 176 2.57 -32.81 -15.54
N HIS A 177 2.04 -32.16 -14.49
CA HIS A 177 1.55 -30.78 -14.58
C HIS A 177 2.62 -29.70 -14.30
N PHE A 178 3.78 -30.11 -13.80
CA PHE A 178 4.91 -29.23 -13.51
C PHE A 178 6.08 -29.42 -14.48
N ALA A 179 6.04 -30.38 -15.42
CA ALA A 179 7.07 -30.58 -16.44
C ALA A 179 7.39 -29.30 -17.25
N GLU A 180 6.34 -28.56 -17.65
CA GLU A 180 6.46 -27.26 -18.32
C GLU A 180 7.32 -26.25 -17.55
N LEU A 181 7.51 -26.43 -16.23
CA LEU A 181 8.29 -25.52 -15.40
C LEU A 181 9.79 -25.71 -15.55
N ILE A 182 10.21 -26.92 -15.94
CA ILE A 182 11.61 -27.31 -16.15
C ILE A 182 12.07 -27.02 -17.58
N GLU A 183 11.15 -27.01 -18.56
CA GLU A 183 11.49 -26.73 -19.96
C GLU A 183 12.37 -25.48 -20.11
N GLU A 184 13.54 -25.70 -20.70
CA GLU A 184 14.53 -24.66 -20.97
C GLU A 184 13.90 -23.60 -21.88
N ILE A 185 13.95 -22.34 -21.44
CA ILE A 185 13.45 -21.25 -22.25
C ILE A 185 14.49 -20.98 -23.32
N ASP A 186 14.07 -21.01 -24.58
CA ASP A 186 14.90 -20.55 -25.68
C ASP A 186 15.15 -19.03 -25.56
N LEU A 187 16.31 -18.68 -25.01
CA LEU A 187 16.78 -17.31 -24.84
C LEU A 187 16.93 -16.57 -26.18
N ALA A 188 17.00 -17.28 -27.31
CA ALA A 188 17.02 -16.67 -28.64
C ALA A 188 15.68 -15.99 -28.96
N ASN A 189 14.56 -16.50 -28.43
CA ASN A 189 13.21 -16.04 -28.76
C ASN A 189 12.58 -15.10 -27.72
N TYR A 190 13.20 -14.94 -26.53
CA TYR A 190 12.67 -14.07 -25.46
C TYR A 190 13.66 -13.01 -24.96
N TYR A 191 13.17 -11.81 -24.67
CA TYR A 191 13.90 -10.77 -23.95
C TYR A 191 13.63 -10.80 -22.45
N THR A 192 14.66 -10.54 -21.66
CA THR A 192 14.49 -10.18 -20.24
C THR A 192 14.09 -8.72 -20.10
N THR A 193 13.54 -8.35 -18.93
CA THR A 193 13.20 -6.95 -18.66
C THR A 193 14.43 -6.03 -18.76
N GLN A 194 15.60 -6.49 -18.30
CA GLN A 194 16.86 -5.73 -18.40
C GLN A 194 17.30 -5.53 -19.84
N GLN A 195 17.25 -6.58 -20.66
CA GLN A 195 17.59 -6.50 -22.09
C GLN A 195 16.70 -5.50 -22.84
N ILE A 196 15.40 -5.40 -22.50
CA ILE A 196 14.51 -4.39 -23.11
C ILE A 196 14.90 -2.98 -22.66
N MET A 197 15.26 -2.82 -21.38
CA MET A 197 15.68 -1.52 -20.86
C MET A 197 16.95 -1.03 -21.58
N GLU A 198 17.93 -1.91 -21.75
CA GLU A 198 19.20 -1.62 -22.44
C GLU A 198 18.99 -1.42 -23.95
N LYS A 199 18.30 -2.33 -24.64
CA LYS A 199 18.10 -2.26 -26.09
C LYS A 199 17.28 -1.05 -26.54
N PHE A 200 16.27 -0.66 -25.77
CA PHE A 200 15.32 0.40 -26.16
C PHE A 200 15.42 1.67 -25.31
N ASN A 201 16.44 1.78 -24.44
CA ASN A 201 16.62 2.91 -23.52
C ASN A 201 15.35 3.27 -22.74
N MET A 202 14.62 2.25 -22.29
CA MET A 202 13.37 2.40 -21.55
C MET A 202 13.61 2.23 -20.05
N SER A 203 12.98 3.08 -19.22
CA SER A 203 12.91 2.83 -17.78
C SER A 203 12.07 1.58 -17.48
N LYS A 204 12.37 0.88 -16.38
CA LYS A 204 11.63 -0.31 -15.96
C LYS A 204 10.10 -0.09 -15.90
N PRO A 205 9.57 1.01 -15.32
CA PRO A 205 8.13 1.28 -15.33
C PRO A 205 7.56 1.44 -16.75
N ASN A 206 8.32 2.07 -17.65
CA ASN A 206 7.89 2.25 -19.04
C ASN A 206 7.84 0.90 -19.78
N VAL A 207 8.80 0.00 -19.55
CA VAL A 207 8.78 -1.36 -20.11
C VAL A 207 7.53 -2.10 -19.65
N LEU A 208 7.23 -2.09 -18.34
CA LEU A 208 6.04 -2.77 -17.79
C LEU A 208 4.74 -2.20 -18.35
N THR A 209 4.65 -0.88 -18.45
CA THR A 209 3.47 -0.20 -19.02
C THR A 209 3.31 -0.52 -20.50
N PHE A 210 4.42 -0.59 -21.25
CA PHE A 210 4.44 -0.93 -22.67
C PHE A 210 3.99 -2.37 -22.93
N VAL A 211 4.53 -3.34 -22.19
CA VAL A 211 4.14 -4.75 -22.29
C VAL A 211 2.66 -4.91 -21.96
N TYR A 212 2.19 -4.27 -20.88
CA TYR A 212 0.80 -4.34 -20.44
C TYR A 212 -0.16 -3.75 -21.48
N ARG A 213 0.14 -2.56 -22.02
CA ARG A 213 -0.71 -1.89 -23.02
C ARG A 213 -0.84 -2.67 -24.32
N ASN A 214 0.21 -3.38 -24.72
CA ASN A 214 0.26 -4.10 -25.98
C ASN A 214 0.02 -5.61 -25.84
N ASN A 215 -0.39 -6.07 -24.65
CA ASN A 215 -0.67 -7.49 -24.35
C ASN A 215 0.44 -8.45 -24.81
N ILE A 216 1.70 -8.08 -24.59
CA ILE A 216 2.85 -8.87 -25.05
C ILE A 216 2.92 -10.19 -24.27
N PRO A 217 3.02 -11.35 -24.96
CA PRO A 217 3.16 -12.65 -24.31
C PRO A 217 4.38 -12.69 -23.38
N ARG A 218 4.18 -13.22 -22.16
CA ARG A 218 5.22 -13.32 -21.13
C ARG A 218 5.25 -14.68 -20.47
N ILE A 219 6.46 -15.10 -20.08
CA ILE A 219 6.72 -16.31 -19.31
C ILE A 219 7.40 -15.89 -18.01
N ASN A 220 6.89 -16.39 -16.88
CA ASN A 220 7.44 -16.12 -15.55
C ASN A 220 8.21 -17.34 -15.07
N ARG A 221 9.54 -17.25 -14.92
CA ARG A 221 10.35 -18.33 -14.33
C ARG A 221 11.18 -17.82 -13.16
N GLY A 222 10.96 -18.41 -11.99
CA GLY A 222 11.55 -17.95 -10.73
C GLY A 222 11.26 -16.48 -10.45
N LYS A 223 12.31 -15.65 -10.43
CA LYS A 223 12.24 -14.20 -10.22
C LYS A 223 12.24 -13.38 -11.52
N LEU A 224 12.48 -14.03 -12.66
CA LEU A 224 12.65 -13.36 -13.95
C LEU A 224 11.38 -13.48 -14.80
N VAL A 225 11.15 -12.47 -15.62
CA VAL A 225 10.06 -12.41 -16.58
C VAL A 225 10.66 -12.24 -17.97
N TYR A 226 10.23 -13.13 -18.86
CA TYR A 226 10.69 -13.24 -20.24
C TYR A 226 9.55 -12.82 -21.15
N TYR A 227 9.83 -11.95 -22.11
CA TYR A 227 8.86 -11.42 -23.06
C TYR A 227 9.23 -11.82 -24.49
N SER A 228 8.26 -12.13 -25.34
CA SER A 228 8.55 -12.54 -26.72
C SER A 228 9.30 -11.44 -27.49
N LYS A 229 10.49 -11.77 -28.05
CA LYS A 229 11.29 -10.84 -28.86
C LYS A 229 10.53 -10.40 -30.09
N VAL A 230 9.94 -11.34 -30.82
CA VAL A 230 9.17 -11.08 -32.05
C VAL A 230 8.10 -10.01 -31.81
N HIS A 231 7.33 -10.12 -30.73
CA HIS A 231 6.29 -9.14 -30.42
C HIS A 231 6.89 -7.78 -30.05
N ILE A 232 7.90 -7.74 -29.17
CA ILE A 232 8.53 -6.49 -28.75
C ILE A 232 9.17 -5.78 -29.93
N ASP A 233 9.95 -6.51 -30.72
CA ASP A 233 10.61 -6.01 -31.90
C ASP A 233 9.57 -5.56 -32.92
N ASN A 234 8.47 -6.29 -33.19
CA ASN A 234 7.44 -5.81 -34.12
C ASN A 234 6.80 -4.48 -33.68
N TYR A 235 6.56 -4.29 -32.38
CA TYR A 235 6.03 -3.02 -31.86
C TYR A 235 7.06 -1.89 -31.82
N LYS A 236 8.34 -2.21 -31.67
CA LYS A 236 9.44 -1.23 -31.50
C LYS A 236 10.29 -1.02 -32.73
N ARG A 237 10.26 -1.91 -33.72
CA ARG A 237 10.95 -1.81 -34.99
C ARG A 237 10.54 -0.48 -35.64
N LYS A 238 11.52 0.43 -35.75
CA LYS A 238 11.79 1.04 -37.05
C LYS A 238 12.31 -0.12 -37.90
N GLY A 239 11.70 -0.44 -39.04
CA GLY A 239 12.06 -1.62 -39.82
C GLY A 239 13.56 -1.65 -40.12
N GLU A 240 14.26 -2.71 -39.70
CA GLU A 240 15.66 -2.97 -40.11
C GLU A 240 15.71 -3.56 -41.51
N ASP A 241 14.57 -4.03 -42.04
CA ASP A 241 14.32 -4.03 -43.47
C ASP A 241 13.95 -2.58 -43.84
N VAL A 242 14.97 -1.73 -43.98
CA VAL A 242 14.81 -0.51 -44.78
C VAL A 242 14.54 -1.01 -46.18
N ASP A 243 13.27 -1.34 -46.46
CA ASP A 243 12.81 -1.50 -47.83
C ASP A 243 13.32 -0.27 -48.56
N ALA A 244 14.25 -0.45 -49.50
CA ALA A 244 14.92 0.66 -50.18
C ALA A 244 13.94 1.67 -50.79
N ASN A 245 12.69 1.25 -50.97
CA ASN A 245 11.59 1.99 -51.56
C ASN A 245 10.75 2.83 -50.56
N TRP A 246 10.99 2.78 -49.24
CA TRP A 246 10.19 3.52 -48.25
C TRP A 246 11.04 4.40 -47.33
N TYR A 247 10.57 5.63 -47.10
CA TYR A 247 11.12 6.59 -46.15
C TYR A 247 10.35 6.66 -44.84
N SER A 248 11.07 6.89 -43.76
CA SER A 248 10.55 7.39 -42.48
C SER A 248 10.57 8.93 -42.44
N TYR A 249 9.68 9.53 -41.64
CA TYR A 249 9.70 10.97 -41.36
C TYR A 249 11.04 11.46 -40.81
N ASP A 250 11.68 10.66 -39.96
CA ASP A 250 12.98 11.01 -39.37
C ASP A 250 14.08 11.02 -40.44
N GLU A 251 14.05 10.07 -41.38
CA GLU A 251 15.02 9.99 -42.48
C GLU A 251 14.89 11.20 -43.42
N ILE A 252 13.67 11.58 -43.79
CA ILE A 252 13.41 12.77 -44.63
C ILE A 252 13.90 14.04 -43.92
N LYS A 253 13.70 14.13 -42.60
CA LYS A 253 14.19 15.25 -41.80
C LYS A 253 15.72 15.30 -41.75
N GLU A 254 16.38 14.16 -41.61
CA GLU A 254 17.84 14.07 -41.54
C GLU A 254 18.49 14.38 -42.89
N MET A 255 18.00 13.75 -43.97
CA MET A 255 18.53 13.91 -45.33
C MET A 255 18.21 15.27 -45.95
N TYR A 256 16.96 15.72 -45.86
CA TYR A 256 16.50 16.89 -46.61
C TYR A 256 16.28 18.13 -45.72
N GLY A 257 16.30 17.98 -44.39
CA GLY A 257 16.10 19.10 -43.46
C GLY A 257 14.65 19.62 -43.39
N LEU A 258 13.68 18.88 -43.94
CA LEU A 258 12.27 19.27 -43.94
C LEU A 258 11.63 19.11 -42.54
N SER A 259 10.74 20.03 -42.18
CA SER A 259 9.97 19.92 -40.92
C SER A 259 8.85 18.88 -41.03
N MET A 260 8.45 18.31 -39.90
CA MET A 260 7.35 17.32 -39.83
C MET A 260 6.07 17.82 -40.50
N ASP A 261 5.77 19.11 -40.32
CA ASP A 261 4.58 19.76 -40.87
C ASP A 261 4.69 19.95 -42.38
N GLN A 262 5.88 20.27 -42.90
CA GLN A 262 6.12 20.37 -44.34
C GLN A 262 5.93 19.00 -45.01
N ILE A 263 6.53 17.95 -44.44
CA ILE A 263 6.41 16.59 -44.95
C ILE A 263 4.92 16.16 -44.95
N SER A 264 4.21 16.42 -43.86
CA SER A 264 2.78 16.10 -43.73
C SER A 264 1.88 16.94 -44.65
N TYR A 265 2.26 18.17 -44.96
CA TYR A 265 1.57 19.00 -45.94
C TYR A 265 1.72 18.41 -47.35
N HIS A 266 2.95 18.07 -47.75
CA HIS A 266 3.23 17.51 -49.07
C HIS A 266 2.56 16.14 -49.27
N ILE A 267 2.58 15.26 -48.28
CA ILE A 267 1.86 13.97 -48.36
C ILE A 267 0.37 14.17 -48.62
N ARG A 268 -0.27 15.12 -47.93
CA ARG A 268 -1.72 15.38 -48.09
C ARG A 268 -2.07 16.06 -49.40
N HIS A 269 -1.20 16.94 -49.90
CA HIS A 269 -1.51 17.75 -51.08
C HIS A 269 -1.18 17.04 -52.40
N GLU A 270 -0.14 16.22 -52.38
CA GLU A 270 0.36 15.49 -53.55
C GLU A 270 -0.15 14.03 -53.59
N ASN A 271 -0.93 13.60 -52.60
CA ASN A 271 -1.46 12.23 -52.47
C ASN A 271 -0.39 11.13 -52.57
N ILE A 272 0.77 11.35 -51.94
CA ILE A 272 1.88 10.40 -51.94
C ILE A 272 1.47 9.12 -51.22
N LYS A 273 1.83 7.96 -51.77
CA LYS A 273 1.52 6.67 -51.17
C LYS A 273 2.17 6.53 -49.79
N THR A 274 1.35 6.17 -48.80
CA THR A 274 1.81 5.95 -47.42
C THR A 274 1.31 4.61 -46.86
N GLU A 275 2.14 3.97 -46.04
CA GLU A 275 1.82 2.73 -45.35
C GLU A 275 1.99 2.91 -43.83
N LYS A 276 1.08 2.36 -43.02
CA LYS A 276 1.17 2.40 -41.55
C LYS A 276 1.87 1.15 -41.03
N ARG A 277 3.10 1.29 -40.54
CA ARG A 277 3.86 0.25 -39.82
C ARG A 277 3.86 0.57 -38.32
N GLY A 278 2.80 0.15 -37.63
CA GLY A 278 2.61 0.43 -36.20
C GLY A 278 2.39 1.92 -35.91
N LYS A 279 3.27 2.55 -35.12
CA LYS A 279 3.25 4.00 -34.87
C LYS A 279 3.81 4.81 -36.05
N PHE A 280 4.61 4.19 -36.91
CA PHE A 280 5.30 4.87 -37.99
C PHE A 280 4.46 4.90 -39.26
N THR A 281 4.56 6.01 -39.99
CA THR A 281 3.98 6.12 -41.34
C THR A 281 5.15 6.14 -42.29
N MET A 282 5.22 5.12 -43.13
CA MET A 282 6.23 4.99 -44.17
C MET A 282 5.73 5.71 -45.43
N ILE A 283 6.61 6.43 -46.10
CA ILE A 283 6.34 7.27 -47.27
C ILE A 283 7.09 6.67 -48.46
N PHE A 284 6.45 6.49 -49.61
CA PHE A 284 7.14 5.86 -50.74
C PHE A 284 8.24 6.77 -51.31
N ARG A 285 9.47 6.26 -51.38
CA ARG A 285 10.70 7.03 -51.64
C ARG A 285 10.73 7.67 -53.02
N SER A 286 10.45 6.89 -54.07
CA SER A 286 10.50 7.36 -55.45
C SER A 286 9.47 8.44 -55.74
N GLU A 287 8.22 8.25 -55.30
CA GLU A 287 7.15 9.25 -55.43
C GLU A 287 7.49 10.54 -54.67
N PHE A 288 8.03 10.42 -53.45
CA PHE A 288 8.41 11.59 -52.66
C PHE A 288 9.58 12.36 -53.31
N ASP A 289 10.60 11.64 -53.79
CA ASP A 289 11.76 12.24 -54.44
C ASP A 289 11.41 12.90 -55.79
N GLU A 290 10.50 12.34 -56.57
CA GLU A 290 10.07 12.95 -57.83
C GLU A 290 9.20 14.18 -57.61
N ILE A 291 8.18 14.08 -56.76
CA ILE A 291 7.17 15.14 -56.64
C ILE A 291 7.67 16.29 -55.77
N VAL A 292 8.26 15.97 -54.63
CA VAL A 292 8.62 16.97 -53.62
C VAL A 292 10.02 17.51 -53.89
N ILE A 293 10.99 16.61 -54.02
CA ILE A 293 12.41 16.96 -54.14
C ILE A 293 12.75 17.51 -55.53
N LYS A 294 12.39 16.79 -56.61
CA LYS A 294 12.64 17.22 -58.00
C LYS A 294 11.58 18.18 -58.55
N GLY A 295 10.38 18.22 -57.99
CA GLY A 295 9.33 19.15 -58.40
C GLY A 295 9.42 20.49 -57.67
N LYS A 296 8.98 20.53 -56.41
CA LYS A 296 8.82 21.79 -55.65
C LYS A 296 10.12 22.38 -55.11
N PHE A 297 11.11 21.54 -54.82
CA PHE A 297 12.42 21.97 -54.30
C PHE A 297 13.55 21.89 -55.33
N ALA A 298 13.23 21.78 -56.62
CA ALA A 298 14.22 21.72 -57.71
C ALA A 298 15.20 22.91 -57.72
N ASN A 299 14.66 24.10 -57.42
CA ASN A 299 15.38 25.36 -57.48
C ASN A 299 15.99 25.78 -56.12
N VAL A 300 15.91 24.92 -55.10
CA VAL A 300 16.47 25.22 -53.77
C VAL A 300 17.85 24.59 -53.67
N GLU A 301 18.86 25.42 -53.43
CA GLU A 301 20.24 24.98 -53.27
C GLU A 301 20.38 24.00 -52.10
N ARG A 302 21.15 22.93 -52.33
CA ARG A 302 21.49 21.94 -51.31
C ARG A 302 22.88 22.20 -50.79
N ASP A 303 23.04 22.09 -49.48
CA ASP A 303 24.34 22.11 -48.85
C ASP A 303 25.18 20.91 -49.33
N PRO A 304 26.38 21.13 -49.92
CA PRO A 304 27.22 20.06 -50.46
C PRO A 304 27.74 19.08 -49.41
N GLU A 305 27.82 19.46 -48.12
CA GLU A 305 28.29 18.57 -47.06
C GLU A 305 27.16 17.80 -46.36
N THR A 306 25.98 18.40 -46.18
CA THR A 306 24.88 17.80 -45.40
C THR A 306 23.70 17.30 -46.22
N GLY A 307 23.61 17.65 -47.51
CA GLY A 307 22.51 17.27 -48.40
C GLY A 307 21.17 17.96 -48.13
N ARG A 308 21.12 18.84 -47.12
CA ARG A 308 19.92 19.56 -46.68
C ARG A 308 19.62 20.75 -47.59
N PHE A 309 18.35 21.11 -47.67
CA PHE A 309 17.93 22.31 -48.38
C PHE A 309 18.24 23.59 -47.58
N ASN A 310 18.89 24.56 -48.23
CA ASN A 310 19.14 25.87 -47.67
C ASN A 310 17.93 26.78 -47.89
N PHE A 311 17.09 26.92 -46.86
CA PHE A 311 15.90 27.79 -46.90
C PHE A 311 16.22 29.24 -46.50
N GLU A 312 17.37 29.80 -46.92
CA GLU A 312 17.91 31.08 -46.38
C GLU A 312 17.02 32.32 -46.61
N ASN A 313 15.89 32.23 -47.31
CA ASN A 313 14.93 33.33 -47.42
C ASN A 313 13.49 32.92 -47.09
N LYS A 314 13.19 32.67 -45.82
CA LYS A 314 11.81 32.84 -45.30
C LYS A 314 11.82 33.79 -44.09
N PRO A 315 11.01 34.86 -44.10
CA PRO A 315 10.80 35.63 -42.89
C PRO A 315 10.23 34.69 -41.83
N LYS A 316 10.88 34.63 -40.65
CA LYS A 316 10.37 33.87 -39.50
C LYS A 316 8.95 34.35 -39.23
N LEU A 317 7.96 33.46 -39.35
CA LEU A 317 6.60 33.74 -38.92
C LEU A 317 6.63 34.10 -37.43
N ILE A 318 6.46 35.39 -37.13
CA ILE A 318 6.31 35.85 -35.75
C ILE A 318 5.01 35.23 -35.23
N PRO A 319 5.02 34.49 -34.09
CA PRO A 319 3.80 33.98 -33.51
C PRO A 319 2.87 35.15 -33.19
N ARG A 320 1.65 35.14 -33.73
CA ARG A 320 0.62 36.14 -33.37
C ARG A 320 0.47 36.17 -31.85
N THR A 321 0.82 37.29 -31.22
CA THR A 321 0.62 37.51 -29.79
C THR A 321 -0.87 37.68 -29.50
N LYS A 322 -1.31 37.29 -28.29
CA LYS A 322 -2.73 37.27 -27.86
C LYS A 322 -3.46 38.62 -27.87
N THR A 323 -2.78 39.71 -28.25
CA THR A 323 -3.24 41.09 -28.15
C THR A 323 -4.05 41.57 -29.36
N ASP A 324 -4.06 40.84 -30.48
CA ASP A 324 -4.82 41.20 -31.69
C ASP A 324 -6.26 40.64 -31.66
N LYS A 325 -6.94 40.69 -30.51
CA LYS A 325 -8.38 40.42 -30.48
C LYS A 325 -9.09 41.69 -30.93
N ALA A 326 -9.85 41.59 -32.03
CA ALA A 326 -10.71 42.66 -32.52
C ALA A 326 -11.51 43.28 -31.37
N LYS A 327 -11.52 44.62 -31.27
CA LYS A 327 -12.33 45.34 -30.26
C LYS A 327 -13.79 44.91 -30.41
N VAL A 328 -14.44 44.59 -29.29
CA VAL A 328 -15.86 44.26 -29.24
C VAL A 328 -16.65 45.48 -29.74
N PRO A 329 -17.52 45.35 -30.75
CA PRO A 329 -18.41 46.43 -31.18
C PRO A 329 -19.29 46.91 -30.03
N ASP A 330 -19.67 48.19 -30.02
CA ASP A 330 -20.59 48.74 -29.02
C ASP A 330 -21.91 47.96 -29.02
N THR A 331 -22.40 47.64 -27.82
CA THR A 331 -23.61 46.82 -27.63
C THR A 331 -24.84 47.57 -28.19
N PRO A 332 -25.57 46.98 -29.16
CA PRO A 332 -26.80 47.58 -29.68
C PRO A 332 -27.88 47.72 -28.59
N ASP A 333 -28.64 48.82 -28.63
CA ASP A 333 -29.65 49.14 -27.63
C ASP A 333 -30.75 48.05 -27.58
N GLY A 334 -31.08 47.56 -26.38
CA GLY A 334 -32.02 46.44 -26.18
C GLY A 334 -31.41 45.01 -26.23
N TYR A 335 -30.10 44.87 -26.44
CA TYR A 335 -29.40 43.57 -26.46
C TYR A 335 -28.30 43.47 -25.39
N PHE A 336 -28.00 42.26 -24.92
CA PHE A 336 -26.80 41.96 -24.13
C PHE A 336 -25.72 41.31 -25.00
N SER A 337 -24.48 41.78 -24.87
CA SER A 337 -23.34 41.05 -25.41
C SER A 337 -23.10 39.77 -24.60
N THR A 338 -22.38 38.81 -25.20
CA THR A 338 -21.97 37.59 -24.50
C THR A 338 -21.10 37.90 -23.27
N GLU A 339 -20.34 39.00 -23.30
CA GLU A 339 -19.52 39.46 -22.17
C GLU A 339 -20.36 40.10 -21.07
N ASP A 340 -21.43 40.81 -21.41
CA ASP A 340 -22.34 41.43 -20.44
C ASP A 340 -23.13 40.38 -19.66
N ILE A 341 -23.59 39.32 -20.33
CA ILE A 341 -24.24 38.16 -19.67
C ILE A 341 -23.23 37.46 -18.74
N SER A 342 -21.98 37.31 -19.19
CA SER A 342 -20.90 36.73 -18.39
C SER A 342 -20.64 37.53 -17.11
N LYS A 343 -20.57 38.86 -17.20
CA LYS A 343 -20.40 39.75 -16.05
C LYS A 343 -21.61 39.72 -15.12
N LYS A 344 -22.83 39.82 -15.67
CA LYS A 344 -24.08 39.90 -14.90
C LYS A 344 -24.35 38.65 -14.06
N TYR A 345 -24.09 37.47 -14.62
CA TYR A 345 -24.36 36.20 -13.96
C TYR A 345 -23.10 35.52 -13.39
N SER A 346 -21.93 36.14 -13.50
CA SER A 346 -20.63 35.57 -13.09
C SER A 346 -20.30 34.21 -13.74
N ILE A 347 -20.82 33.99 -14.95
CA ILE A 347 -20.65 32.76 -15.73
C ILE A 347 -19.52 32.94 -16.75
N ASN A 348 -18.75 31.90 -17.05
CA ASN A 348 -17.72 31.96 -18.10
C ASN A 348 -18.33 32.22 -19.49
N VAL A 349 -17.74 33.11 -20.29
CA VAL A 349 -18.16 33.43 -21.68
C VAL A 349 -18.40 32.19 -22.54
N ARG A 350 -17.54 31.16 -22.47
CA ARG A 350 -17.74 29.90 -23.23
C ARG A 350 -18.99 29.13 -22.77
N HIS A 351 -19.29 29.20 -21.48
CA HIS A 351 -20.46 28.56 -20.90
C HIS A 351 -21.74 29.31 -21.27
N VAL A 352 -21.70 30.66 -21.26
CA VAL A 352 -22.78 31.50 -21.82
C VAL A 352 -23.06 31.12 -23.28
N GLN A 353 -22.03 31.03 -24.13
CA GLN A 353 -22.18 30.62 -25.54
C GLN A 353 -22.77 29.21 -25.70
N LYS A 354 -22.40 28.28 -24.81
CA LYS A 354 -22.95 26.93 -24.82
C LYS A 354 -24.45 26.96 -24.48
N ILE A 355 -24.81 27.62 -23.38
CA ILE A 355 -26.19 27.73 -22.89
C ILE A 355 -27.08 28.43 -23.92
N THR A 356 -26.63 29.56 -24.48
CA THR A 356 -27.42 30.31 -25.47
C THR A 356 -27.56 29.54 -26.79
N ARG A 357 -26.57 28.72 -27.17
CA ARG A 357 -26.65 27.82 -28.34
C ARG A 357 -27.62 26.66 -28.10
N GLU A 358 -27.61 26.06 -26.91
CA GLU A 358 -28.51 24.96 -26.54
C GLU A 358 -29.97 25.43 -26.46
N ALA A 359 -30.19 26.63 -25.91
CA ALA A 359 -31.51 27.25 -25.81
C ALA A 359 -32.02 27.88 -27.12
N ARG A 360 -31.18 27.94 -28.17
CA ARG A 360 -31.50 28.56 -29.47
C ARG A 360 -32.08 29.98 -29.36
N ILE A 361 -31.50 30.81 -28.49
CA ILE A 361 -31.94 32.19 -28.30
C ILE A 361 -31.71 32.99 -29.59
N PRO A 362 -32.69 33.80 -30.05
CA PRO A 362 -32.51 34.74 -31.15
C PRO A 362 -31.29 35.64 -30.90
N LYS A 363 -30.38 35.70 -31.88
CA LYS A 363 -29.13 36.43 -31.74
C LYS A 363 -28.80 37.26 -32.98
N ILE A 364 -28.19 38.42 -32.75
CA ILE A 364 -27.56 39.24 -33.79
C ILE A 364 -26.06 38.97 -33.76
N SER A 365 -25.44 38.80 -34.93
CA SER A 365 -23.99 38.65 -35.04
C SER A 365 -23.36 39.85 -35.74
N LEU A 366 -22.51 40.60 -35.04
CA LEU A 366 -21.73 41.72 -35.60
C LEU A 366 -20.24 41.43 -35.37
N GLY A 367 -19.44 41.43 -36.44
CA GLY A 367 -17.97 41.26 -36.35
C GLY A 367 -17.50 39.97 -35.66
N GLY A 368 -18.29 38.90 -35.71
CA GLY A 368 -17.99 37.63 -35.01
C GLY A 368 -18.39 37.58 -33.54
N PHE A 369 -18.99 38.64 -33.00
CA PHE A 369 -19.59 38.67 -31.65
C PHE A 369 -21.09 38.40 -31.72
N ASN A 370 -21.65 37.74 -30.70
CA ASN A 370 -23.09 37.44 -30.61
C ASN A 370 -23.74 38.33 -29.53
N PHE A 371 -24.87 38.93 -29.90
CA PHE A 371 -25.72 39.78 -29.06
C PHE A 371 -27.10 39.12 -28.93
N PHE A 372 -27.66 39.11 -27.72
CA PHE A 372 -28.91 38.42 -27.38
C PHE A 372 -29.92 39.41 -26.81
N GLU A 373 -31.21 39.24 -27.13
CA GLU A 373 -32.27 40.11 -26.60
C GLU A 373 -32.33 40.04 -25.06
N ILE A 374 -32.47 41.21 -24.42
CA ILE A 374 -32.50 41.33 -22.95
C ILE A 374 -33.58 40.44 -22.30
N PRO A 375 -34.85 40.41 -22.76
CA PRO A 375 -35.90 39.60 -22.12
C PRO A 375 -35.59 38.10 -22.19
N SER A 376 -35.13 37.64 -23.35
CA SER A 376 -34.79 36.24 -23.62
C SER A 376 -33.59 35.78 -22.78
N ALA A 377 -32.57 36.63 -22.61
CA ALA A 377 -31.44 36.35 -21.73
C ALA A 377 -31.85 36.34 -20.25
N LEU A 378 -32.69 37.28 -19.81
CA LEU A 378 -33.17 37.34 -18.43
C LEU A 378 -34.02 36.13 -18.05
N ALA A 379 -34.93 35.68 -18.92
CA ALA A 379 -35.77 34.51 -18.68
C ALA A 379 -34.93 33.24 -18.51
N LEU A 380 -33.90 33.08 -19.34
CA LEU A 380 -33.07 31.88 -19.35
C LEU A 380 -32.12 31.81 -18.15
N PHE A 381 -31.39 32.89 -17.88
CA PHE A 381 -30.37 32.92 -16.84
C PHE A 381 -30.94 33.28 -15.46
N GLY A 382 -32.11 33.92 -15.40
CA GLY A 382 -32.82 34.23 -14.14
C GLY A 382 -33.40 33.00 -13.44
N ALA A 383 -33.90 32.00 -14.20
CA ALA A 383 -34.44 30.77 -13.62
C ALA A 383 -33.37 29.92 -12.90
N THR A 384 -32.11 30.01 -13.32
CA THR A 384 -30.98 29.27 -12.74
C THR A 384 -30.49 29.80 -11.38
N GLN A 385 -30.95 30.97 -10.93
CA GLN A 385 -30.60 31.52 -9.60
C GLN A 385 -31.46 30.94 -8.45
N LEU A 386 -32.41 30.04 -8.74
CA LEU A 386 -33.37 29.48 -7.78
C LEU A 386 -32.94 28.16 -7.12
N GLN A 387 -31.64 27.94 -6.92
CA GLN A 387 -31.08 26.92 -6.02
C GLN A 387 -29.95 27.62 -5.26
N ASP A 388 -29.83 27.68 -3.94
CA ASP A 388 -30.43 26.98 -2.80
C ASP A 388 -30.17 27.90 -1.58
N GLY A 389 -30.81 27.67 -0.44
CA GLY A 389 -30.65 28.44 0.82
C GLY A 389 -29.25 28.46 1.48
N VAL A 390 -28.17 28.41 0.69
CA VAL A 390 -26.77 28.45 1.11
C VAL A 390 -26.22 29.88 0.97
N LYS A 391 -26.06 30.55 2.12
CA LYS A 391 -25.58 31.94 2.20
C LYS A 391 -24.06 32.08 2.11
N GLU A 392 -23.29 31.06 2.54
CA GLU A 392 -21.83 31.16 2.67
C GLU A 392 -21.10 30.13 1.81
N TRP A 393 -20.17 30.63 0.98
CA TRP A 393 -19.35 29.86 0.05
C TRP A 393 -17.86 30.14 0.33
N ILE A 394 -17.03 29.10 0.37
CA ILE A 394 -15.58 29.21 0.60
C ILE A 394 -14.78 28.67 -0.57
N THR A 395 -13.57 29.21 -0.76
CA THR A 395 -12.64 28.74 -1.79
C THR A 395 -11.97 27.43 -1.40
N PRO A 396 -11.39 26.70 -2.38
CA PRO A 396 -10.70 25.45 -2.09
C PRO A 396 -9.44 25.65 -1.23
N GLU A 397 -8.80 26.83 -1.30
CA GLU A 397 -7.62 27.20 -0.50
C GLU A 397 -8.02 27.61 0.93
N GLU A 398 -9.12 28.37 1.07
CA GLU A 398 -9.70 28.67 2.38
C GLU A 398 -10.14 27.40 3.10
N MET A 399 -10.76 26.46 2.38
CA MET A 399 -11.17 25.17 2.95
C MET A 399 -9.95 24.34 3.44
N GLU A 400 -8.83 24.40 2.73
CA GLU A 400 -7.60 23.72 3.15
C GLU A 400 -7.01 24.37 4.42
N LYS A 401 -7.02 25.71 4.51
CA LYS A 401 -6.49 26.47 5.66
C LYS A 401 -7.40 26.45 6.89
N GLN A 402 -8.72 26.57 6.72
CA GLN A 402 -9.67 26.67 7.84
C GLN A 402 -9.92 25.32 8.53
N TYR A 403 -9.80 24.22 7.79
CA TYR A 403 -10.12 22.87 8.31
C TYR A 403 -8.91 21.92 8.30
N ASP A 404 -7.69 22.45 8.10
CA ASP A 404 -6.42 21.72 8.04
C ASP A 404 -6.48 20.46 7.15
N MET A 405 -6.92 20.64 5.89
CA MET A 405 -7.12 19.55 4.94
C MET A 405 -6.11 19.60 3.79
N THR A 406 -5.61 18.43 3.37
CA THR A 406 -4.80 18.33 2.15
C THR A 406 -5.68 18.40 0.89
N PRO A 407 -5.12 18.77 -0.29
CA PRO A 407 -5.89 18.83 -1.54
C PRO A 407 -6.58 17.52 -1.91
N VAL A 408 -6.00 16.38 -1.54
CA VAL A 408 -6.57 15.03 -1.75
C VAL A 408 -7.70 14.78 -0.76
N ALA A 409 -7.51 15.14 0.52
CA ALA A 409 -8.53 15.01 1.54
C ALA A 409 -9.76 15.86 1.22
N ARG A 410 -9.58 17.10 0.72
CA ARG A 410 -10.65 17.97 0.23
C ARG A 410 -11.54 17.30 -0.80
N ARG A 411 -10.95 16.81 -1.90
CA ARG A 411 -11.71 16.16 -2.98
C ARG A 411 -12.49 14.95 -2.47
N SER A 412 -11.86 14.14 -1.62
CA SER A 412 -12.53 12.97 -1.08
C SER A 412 -13.63 13.33 -0.07
N PHE A 413 -13.44 14.39 0.72
CA PHE A 413 -14.39 14.84 1.75
C PHE A 413 -15.64 15.44 1.11
N THR A 414 -15.48 16.34 0.14
CA THR A 414 -16.61 16.97 -0.56
C THR A 414 -17.46 15.94 -1.29
N HIS A 415 -16.83 14.95 -1.93
CA HIS A 415 -17.52 13.85 -2.59
C HIS A 415 -18.23 12.91 -1.59
N ARG A 416 -17.57 12.49 -0.51
CA ARG A 416 -18.17 11.55 0.46
C ARG A 416 -19.40 12.12 1.18
N HIS A 417 -19.42 13.43 1.39
CA HIS A 417 -20.46 14.10 2.15
C HIS A 417 -21.44 14.90 1.26
N ASN A 418 -21.40 14.71 -0.06
CA ASN A 418 -22.25 15.40 -1.03
C ASN A 418 -22.35 16.91 -0.78
N ILE A 419 -21.20 17.56 -0.57
CA ILE A 419 -21.15 18.99 -0.24
C ILE A 419 -21.48 19.80 -1.50
N PRO A 420 -22.50 20.69 -1.47
CA PRO A 420 -22.83 21.54 -2.61
C PRO A 420 -21.62 22.36 -3.07
N SER A 421 -21.38 22.37 -4.39
CA SER A 421 -20.30 23.11 -5.03
C SER A 421 -20.82 23.95 -6.20
N LYS A 422 -20.33 25.19 -6.32
CA LYS A 422 -20.61 26.07 -7.47
C LYS A 422 -19.32 26.45 -8.20
N VAL A 423 -19.42 26.77 -9.49
CA VAL A 423 -18.28 27.20 -10.31
C VAL A 423 -18.50 28.62 -10.79
N GLU A 424 -17.73 29.58 -10.26
CA GLU A 424 -17.76 30.99 -10.67
C GLU A 424 -16.41 31.33 -11.34
N PHE A 425 -16.46 31.85 -12.57
CA PHE A 425 -15.26 32.18 -13.37
C PHE A 425 -14.19 31.06 -13.47
N GLY A 426 -14.61 29.79 -13.42
CA GLY A 426 -13.70 28.64 -13.49
C GLY A 426 -13.03 28.28 -12.16
N LYS A 427 -13.37 28.97 -11.06
CA LYS A 427 -12.99 28.61 -9.70
C LYS A 427 -14.16 27.90 -9.02
N ILE A 428 -13.86 26.81 -8.30
CA ILE A 428 -14.85 26.01 -7.58
C ILE A 428 -15.00 26.58 -6.17
N PHE A 429 -16.22 26.72 -5.69
CA PHE A 429 -16.54 27.13 -4.32
C PHE A 429 -17.38 26.05 -3.65
N TYR A 430 -17.22 25.88 -2.33
CA TYR A 430 -17.96 24.90 -1.54
C TYR A 430 -18.82 25.58 -0.47
N SER A 431 -19.95 24.96 -0.13
CA SER A 431 -20.82 25.47 0.93
C SER A 431 -20.17 25.35 2.31
N LYS A 432 -19.92 26.48 2.97
CA LYS A 432 -19.33 26.51 4.31
C LYS A 432 -20.24 25.89 5.36
N THR A 433 -21.53 26.20 5.31
CA THR A 433 -22.52 25.69 6.27
C THR A 433 -22.64 24.16 6.24
N HIS A 434 -22.47 23.53 5.09
CA HIS A 434 -22.49 22.07 4.98
C HIS A 434 -21.19 21.44 5.45
N ILE A 435 -20.05 22.11 5.23
CA ILE A 435 -18.75 21.67 5.74
C ILE A 435 -18.75 21.74 7.28
N ASP A 436 -19.24 22.84 7.84
CA ASP A 436 -19.35 23.06 9.29
C ASP A 436 -20.21 21.99 9.96
N LYS A 437 -21.39 21.68 9.40
CA LYS A 437 -22.25 20.61 9.92
C LYS A 437 -21.54 19.26 10.01
N VAL A 438 -20.76 18.91 8.99
CA VAL A 438 -20.04 17.63 8.91
C VAL A 438 -18.82 17.61 9.83
N LYS A 439 -18.10 18.74 9.94
CA LYS A 439 -16.88 18.84 10.75
C LYS A 439 -17.16 19.04 12.25
N HIS A 440 -18.16 19.84 12.60
CA HIS A 440 -18.56 20.10 13.99
C HIS A 440 -19.52 19.05 14.56
N LEU A 441 -19.88 18.03 13.74
CA LEU A 441 -20.71 16.89 14.13
C LEU A 441 -22.06 17.35 14.73
N ASP A 442 -22.65 18.40 14.17
CA ASP A 442 -23.89 18.98 14.70
C ASP A 442 -25.09 18.07 14.34
N PHE A 443 -25.64 17.41 15.36
CA PHE A 443 -26.89 16.65 15.27
C PHE A 443 -28.04 17.43 15.91
N LYS A 444 -29.27 17.21 15.44
CA LYS A 444 -30.47 17.87 15.97
C LYS A 444 -30.60 17.59 17.47
N GLY A 445 -30.59 18.64 18.29
CA GLY A 445 -30.70 18.55 19.75
C GLY A 445 -29.38 18.44 20.52
N LYS A 446 -28.22 18.72 19.90
CA LYS A 446 -26.89 18.74 20.55
C LYS A 446 -26.86 19.57 21.84
N GLU A 447 -27.63 20.64 21.93
CA GLU A 447 -27.76 21.49 23.12
C GLU A 447 -28.16 20.73 24.39
N ASN A 448 -28.85 19.60 24.24
CA ASN A 448 -29.32 18.76 25.34
C ASN A 448 -28.33 17.66 25.74
N TYR A 449 -27.17 17.57 25.09
CA TYR A 449 -26.15 16.56 25.38
C TYR A 449 -24.81 17.18 25.75
N TYR A 450 -24.09 16.60 26.71
CA TYR A 450 -22.68 16.89 26.97
C TYR A 450 -21.79 16.01 26.10
N SER A 451 -20.70 16.59 25.58
CA SER A 451 -19.58 15.78 25.09
C SER A 451 -18.86 15.12 26.27
N VAL A 452 -18.20 13.97 26.05
CA VAL A 452 -17.43 13.31 27.12
C VAL A 452 -16.38 14.25 27.71
N GLN A 453 -15.78 15.13 26.91
CA GLN A 453 -14.81 16.13 27.37
C GLN A 453 -15.46 17.18 28.27
N GLU A 454 -16.64 17.69 27.90
CA GLU A 454 -17.40 18.63 28.73
C GLU A 454 -17.79 18.03 30.10
N VAL A 455 -18.11 16.74 30.16
CA VAL A 455 -18.39 16.05 31.43
C VAL A 455 -17.12 15.94 32.28
N MET A 456 -15.98 15.64 31.66
CA MET A 456 -14.69 15.57 32.35
C MET A 456 -14.33 16.93 32.96
N ASP A 457 -14.49 18.01 32.20
CA ASP A 457 -14.15 19.36 32.63
C ASP A 457 -15.12 19.89 33.70
N LYS A 458 -16.44 19.63 33.54
CA LYS A 458 -17.48 20.09 34.48
C LYS A 458 -17.40 19.39 35.85
N TYR A 459 -17.02 18.11 35.87
CA TYR A 459 -17.08 17.29 37.08
C TYR A 459 -15.71 16.76 37.56
N GLY A 460 -14.61 17.16 36.91
CA GLY A 460 -13.26 16.70 37.26
C GLY A 460 -13.06 15.19 37.16
N LEU A 461 -13.80 14.52 36.27
CA LEU A 461 -13.73 13.07 36.11
C LEU A 461 -12.71 12.67 35.04
N SER A 462 -12.06 11.53 35.23
CA SER A 462 -11.30 10.91 34.13
C SER A 462 -12.24 10.32 33.08
N LYS A 463 -11.77 10.24 31.83
CA LYS A 463 -12.52 9.69 30.70
C LYS A 463 -13.12 8.30 31.00
N ASP A 464 -12.34 7.43 31.63
CA ASP A 464 -12.76 6.06 31.96
C ASP A 464 -13.87 6.06 33.01
N MET A 465 -13.82 7.00 33.96
CA MET A 465 -14.86 7.17 34.97
C MET A 465 -16.16 7.68 34.34
N VAL A 466 -16.10 8.61 33.38
CA VAL A 466 -17.29 9.05 32.64
C VAL A 466 -17.97 7.88 31.91
N PHE A 467 -17.20 7.02 31.24
CA PHE A 467 -17.76 5.82 30.59
C PHE A 467 -18.28 4.78 31.58
N TYR A 468 -17.57 4.56 32.69
CA TYR A 468 -18.00 3.67 33.77
C TYR A 468 -19.36 4.09 34.33
N TYR A 469 -19.53 5.37 34.67
CA TYR A 469 -20.78 5.89 35.21
C TYR A 469 -21.92 5.89 34.18
N SER A 470 -21.62 6.31 32.95
CA SER A 470 -22.57 6.26 31.84
C SER A 470 -23.08 4.83 31.57
N ASN A 471 -22.23 3.81 31.73
CA ASN A 471 -22.63 2.40 31.58
C ASN A 471 -23.40 1.88 32.79
N LYS A 472 -22.98 2.20 34.03
CA LYS A 472 -23.64 1.75 35.27
C LYS A 472 -25.11 2.19 35.33
N LYS A 473 -25.41 3.42 34.92
CA LYS A 473 -26.76 4.01 34.97
C LYS A 473 -27.53 3.94 33.65
N LYS A 474 -26.94 3.35 32.60
CA LYS A 474 -27.55 3.26 31.26
C LYS A 474 -28.01 4.63 30.72
N VAL A 475 -27.16 5.66 30.88
CA VAL A 475 -27.43 7.01 30.37
C VAL A 475 -27.64 6.98 28.86
N THR A 476 -28.61 7.74 28.37
CA THR A 476 -28.94 7.91 26.95
C THR A 476 -27.75 8.52 26.20
N LYS A 477 -27.30 7.84 25.14
CA LYS A 477 -26.10 8.22 24.38
C LYS A 477 -26.44 8.48 22.91
N ALA A 478 -26.04 9.64 22.40
CA ALA A 478 -26.05 9.93 20.98
C ALA A 478 -24.65 9.72 20.41
N ARG A 479 -24.53 8.95 19.32
CA ARG A 479 -23.26 8.77 18.61
C ARG A 479 -23.25 9.65 17.36
N CYS A 480 -22.29 10.57 17.29
CA CYS A 480 -22.03 11.36 16.08
C CYS A 480 -20.58 11.12 15.66
N GLY A 481 -20.39 10.37 14.58
CA GLY A 481 -19.05 9.95 14.14
C GLY A 481 -18.34 9.07 15.18
N LEU A 482 -17.10 9.46 15.55
CA LEU A 482 -16.27 8.79 16.56
C LEU A 482 -16.53 9.29 17.99
N GLN A 483 -17.36 10.33 18.15
CA GLN A 483 -17.63 10.95 19.44
C GLN A 483 -18.97 10.46 20.01
N VAL A 484 -19.01 10.32 21.34
CA VAL A 484 -20.20 9.94 22.12
C VAL A 484 -20.65 11.16 22.91
N TYR A 485 -21.94 11.46 22.82
CA TYR A 485 -22.61 12.53 23.55
C TYR A 485 -23.59 11.91 24.54
N LEU A 486 -23.66 12.47 25.74
CA LEU A 486 -24.44 11.94 26.87
C LEU A 486 -25.50 12.97 27.29
N LEU A 487 -26.73 12.53 27.59
CA LEU A 487 -27.81 13.46 27.90
C LEU A 487 -27.51 14.27 29.17
N LYS A 488 -27.62 15.62 29.08
CA LYS A 488 -27.24 16.54 30.17
C LYS A 488 -28.04 16.29 31.44
N SER A 489 -29.37 16.16 31.31
CA SER A 489 -30.28 15.98 32.43
C SER A 489 -29.97 14.73 33.27
N GLU A 490 -29.72 13.59 32.60
CA GLU A 490 -29.45 12.32 33.26
C GLU A 490 -28.07 12.30 33.95
N ILE A 491 -27.06 12.93 33.35
CA ILE A 491 -25.74 13.06 33.99
C ILE A 491 -25.82 13.99 35.19
N ASP A 492 -26.44 15.16 35.04
CA ASP A 492 -26.52 16.13 36.12
C ASP A 492 -27.29 15.55 37.32
N GLN A 493 -28.41 14.88 37.07
CA GLN A 493 -29.16 14.14 38.11
C GLN A 493 -28.30 13.07 38.79
N PHE A 494 -27.55 12.29 38.01
CA PHE A 494 -26.69 11.24 38.57
C PHE A 494 -25.55 11.81 39.41
N MET A 495 -24.93 12.90 38.98
CA MET A 495 -23.84 13.53 39.71
C MET A 495 -24.34 14.16 41.02
N VAL A 496 -25.58 14.68 41.03
CA VAL A 496 -26.26 15.12 42.26
C VAL A 496 -26.59 13.94 43.19
N GLU A 497 -27.13 12.84 42.66
CA GLU A 497 -27.37 11.60 43.43
C GLU A 497 -26.09 11.01 44.03
N ARG A 498 -24.95 11.21 43.38
CA ARG A 498 -23.64 10.78 43.87
C ARG A 498 -23.14 11.70 44.98
N ALA A 499 -23.29 13.01 44.83
CA ALA A 499 -22.92 13.99 45.85
C ALA A 499 -23.72 13.79 47.14
N THR A 500 -24.96 13.30 47.07
CA THR A 500 -25.82 13.04 48.25
C THR A 500 -25.55 11.70 48.93
N LYS A 501 -24.92 10.74 48.25
CA LYS A 501 -24.63 9.38 48.79
C LYS A 501 -23.22 9.20 49.36
N ASP A 502 -22.40 10.25 49.35
CA ASP A 502 -21.05 10.31 49.91
C ASP A 502 -20.14 9.11 49.56
N GLU A 503 -20.24 8.61 48.32
CA GLU A 503 -19.25 7.69 47.74
C GLU A 503 -18.31 8.48 46.81
N MET A 504 -17.28 9.11 47.39
CA MET A 504 -16.12 9.59 46.64
C MET A 504 -15.02 8.53 46.60
N PRO A 505 -14.70 7.92 45.44
CA PRO A 505 -13.35 7.42 45.20
C PRO A 505 -12.40 8.62 45.03
N PRO A 506 -11.12 8.49 45.43
CA PRO A 506 -10.20 9.62 45.49
C PRO A 506 -10.01 10.26 44.11
N LEU A 507 -9.93 11.60 44.13
CA LEU A 507 -9.44 12.39 43.02
C LEU A 507 -8.03 11.90 42.70
N ASN A 508 -7.75 11.60 41.42
CA ASN A 508 -6.37 11.44 40.98
C ASN A 508 -5.72 12.83 41.04
N GLU A 509 -5.03 13.12 42.14
CA GLU A 509 -3.93 14.08 42.15
C GLU A 509 -2.79 13.47 41.34
N THR A 510 -2.59 13.94 40.11
CA THR A 510 -1.29 14.30 39.48
C THR A 510 -1.44 14.63 38.00
#